data_AF-A0A8X7P0E8-F1
#
_entry.id   AF-A0A8X7P0E8-F1
#
_cell.length_a   1.000
_cell.length_b   1.000
_cell.length_c   1.000
_cell.angle_alpha   90.00
_cell.angle_beta   90.00
_cell.angle_gamma   90.00
#
_symmetry.space_group_name_H-M   'P 1'
#
loop_
_entity.id
_entity.type
_entity.pdbx_description
1 polymer ?
#
loop_
_entity_poly.entity_id
_entity_poly.type
_entity_poly.pdbx_seq_one_letter_code
_entity_poly.pdbx_strand_id
1 'polypeptide(L)'
;MATTTSEMMNDLSFSVVSIVEDVLQQHNSRSSDAGLLVPRRVEESSLRRYEAAGWLREMIGVSGGRDFPAEPSEEDFRLGLRSGIVLCNVLNKVSPGSVSKVVEAPDDVADGAALCAFQYFENIRNFLVAIEELGLPSFEASDMEKVEK
;
A
#
# COMPACT_ATOMS: atom_id res chain seq x y z
N MET A 1 -57.24 39.45 43.18
CA MET A 1 -55.79 39.32 43.42
C MET A 1 -55.34 37.99 42.82
N ALA A 2 -54.18 37.99 42.16
CA ALA A 2 -53.60 36.95 41.29
C ALA A 2 -53.51 35.57 41.98
N THR A 3 -53.34 34.39 41.38
CA THR A 3 -52.66 33.85 40.16
C THR A 3 -53.19 32.38 40.09
N THR A 4 -53.39 31.64 39.00
CA THR A 4 -52.42 31.06 38.05
C THR A 4 -53.20 30.29 36.97
N THR A 5 -53.04 30.72 35.72
CA THR A 5 -53.17 29.88 34.51
C THR A 5 -51.79 29.28 34.24
N SER A 6 -51.68 27.96 34.02
CA SER A 6 -50.70 27.30 33.11
C SER A 6 -50.51 25.83 33.51
N GLU A 7 -51.45 24.97 33.13
CA GLU A 7 -51.19 23.55 32.91
C GLU A 7 -51.49 23.30 31.43
N MET A 8 -50.55 22.69 30.70
CA MET A 8 -50.54 22.45 29.25
C MET A 8 -49.95 23.56 28.37
N MET A 9 -48.67 23.90 28.55
CA MET A 9 -47.69 24.10 27.47
C MET A 9 -46.31 24.37 28.09
N ASN A 10 -45.23 24.05 27.37
CA ASN A 10 -43.80 24.19 27.70
C ASN A 10 -43.22 23.04 28.52
N ASP A 11 -42.15 22.39 28.12
CA ASP A 11 -41.40 22.42 26.87
C ASP A 11 -40.49 21.20 26.99
N LEU A 12 -40.49 20.32 25.99
CA LEU A 12 -39.44 19.33 25.84
C LEU A 12 -38.16 20.09 25.48
N SER A 13 -37.56 20.74 26.48
CA SER A 13 -36.19 21.22 26.40
C SER A 13 -35.27 20.01 26.49
N PHE A 14 -35.24 19.22 25.41
CA PHE A 14 -34.08 18.39 25.10
C PHE A 14 -32.90 19.35 25.00
N SER A 15 -32.19 19.48 26.11
CA SER A 15 -31.08 20.39 26.24
C SER A 15 -30.01 19.96 25.24
N VAL A 16 -29.82 20.77 24.20
CA VAL A 16 -28.79 20.59 23.17
C VAL A 16 -27.40 20.46 23.80
N VAL A 17 -27.22 21.08 24.98
CA VAL A 17 -26.02 20.97 25.84
C VAL A 17 -25.74 19.51 26.23
N SER A 18 -26.78 18.71 26.51
CA SER A 18 -26.60 17.29 26.85
C SER A 18 -26.16 16.46 25.66
N ILE A 19 -26.64 16.78 24.44
CA ILE A 19 -26.22 16.05 23.22
C ILE A 19 -24.78 16.41 22.87
N VAL A 20 -24.36 17.67 23.03
CA VAL A 20 -22.96 18.05 22.77
C VAL A 20 -22.01 17.49 23.83
N GLU A 21 -22.41 17.38 25.10
CA GLU A 21 -21.58 16.70 26.11
C GLU A 21 -21.48 15.19 25.85
N ASP A 22 -22.56 14.52 25.43
CA ASP A 22 -22.53 13.09 25.09
C ASP A 22 -21.63 12.83 23.87
N VAL A 23 -21.67 13.70 22.85
CA VAL A 23 -20.80 13.63 21.66
C VAL A 23 -19.33 13.95 21.98
N LEU A 24 -19.07 14.86 22.93
CA LEU A 24 -17.71 15.18 23.36
C LEU A 24 -17.14 14.11 24.32
N GLN A 25 -17.97 13.48 25.15
CA GLN A 25 -17.53 12.41 26.07
C GLN A 25 -17.32 11.07 25.35
N GLN A 26 -18.03 10.82 24.25
CA GLN A 26 -17.81 9.64 23.40
C GLN A 26 -16.42 9.63 22.73
N HIS A 27 -15.77 10.78 22.54
CA HIS A 27 -14.42 10.84 21.94
C HIS A 27 -13.28 10.81 22.96
N ASN A 28 -13.56 10.99 24.26
CA ASN A 28 -12.52 11.22 25.26
C ASN A 28 -12.36 10.09 26.30
N SER A 29 -13.12 8.99 26.20
CA SER A 29 -13.03 7.92 27.21
C SER A 29 -13.38 6.51 26.70
N ARG A 30 -12.62 6.05 25.71
CA ARG A 30 -12.37 4.61 25.44
C ARG A 30 -11.19 4.53 24.48
N SER A 31 -10.04 3.96 24.78
CA SER A 31 -9.50 3.33 25.98
C SER A 31 -8.05 3.08 25.57
N SER A 32 -7.11 3.69 26.28
CA SER A 32 -5.76 3.19 26.54
C SER A 32 -5.29 2.00 25.67
N ASP A 33 -4.86 2.28 24.44
CA ASP A 33 -3.80 1.53 23.80
C ASP A 33 -2.68 2.51 23.46
N ALA A 34 -1.97 2.94 24.50
CA ALA A 34 -0.71 3.67 24.36
C ALA A 34 0.43 2.73 23.92
N GLY A 35 0.13 1.83 22.98
CA GLY A 35 0.99 0.73 22.54
C GLY A 35 1.22 0.66 21.03
N LEU A 36 0.37 1.23 20.17
CA LEU A 36 0.60 1.16 18.73
C LEU A 36 0.01 2.34 17.94
N LEU A 37 0.49 3.56 18.21
CA LEU A 37 0.17 4.72 17.37
C LEU A 37 1.04 4.72 16.11
N VAL A 38 0.86 3.71 15.25
CA VAL A 38 1.26 3.85 13.86
C VAL A 38 0.32 4.89 13.24
N PRO A 39 0.80 6.00 12.67
CA PRO A 39 -0.08 6.98 12.06
C PRO A 39 -1.01 6.29 11.07
N ARG A 40 -2.32 6.61 11.06
CA ARG A 40 -3.32 5.99 10.17
C ARG A 40 -2.87 5.85 8.70
N ARG A 41 -2.04 6.79 8.23
CA ARG A 41 -1.43 6.75 6.88
C ARG A 41 -0.36 5.66 6.70
N VAL A 42 0.43 5.37 7.73
CA VAL A 42 1.46 4.31 7.73
C VAL A 42 0.82 2.93 7.79
N GLU A 43 -0.34 2.81 8.44
CA GLU A 43 -1.12 1.57 8.46
C GLU A 43 -1.79 1.31 7.10
N GLU A 44 -2.38 2.34 6.48
CA GLU A 44 -2.96 2.23 5.12
C GLU A 44 -1.90 1.88 4.06
N SER A 45 -0.70 2.47 4.13
CA SER A 45 0.38 2.14 3.19
C SER A 45 0.90 0.71 3.39
N SER A 46 0.90 0.21 4.62
CA SER A 46 1.32 -1.16 4.92
C SER A 46 0.29 -2.16 4.40
N LEU A 47 -1.01 -1.91 4.63
CA LEU A 47 -2.09 -2.75 4.10
C LEU A 47 -2.04 -2.86 2.57
N ARG A 48 -1.87 -1.74 1.86
CA ARG A 48 -1.72 -1.76 0.40
C ARG A 48 -0.53 -2.60 -0.06
N ARG A 49 0.60 -2.53 0.65
CA ARG A 49 1.78 -3.37 0.35
C ARG A 49 1.51 -4.84 0.60
N TYR A 50 0.77 -5.18 1.66
CA TYR A 50 0.42 -6.56 1.99
C TYR A 50 -0.53 -7.17 0.94
N GLU A 51 -1.55 -6.41 0.55
CA GLU A 51 -2.47 -6.78 -0.53
C GLU A 51 -1.73 -6.98 -1.86
N ALA A 52 -0.86 -6.02 -2.23
CA ALA A 52 -0.06 -6.12 -3.44
C ALA A 52 0.85 -7.36 -3.42
N ALA A 53 1.55 -7.61 -2.31
CA ALA A 53 2.39 -8.79 -2.14
C ALA A 53 1.58 -10.10 -2.24
N GLY A 54 0.37 -10.13 -1.67
CA GLY A 54 -0.56 -11.24 -1.81
C GLY A 54 -0.96 -11.50 -3.24
N TRP A 55 -1.37 -10.45 -3.95
CA TRP A 55 -1.77 -10.54 -5.34
C TRP A 55 -0.61 -10.99 -6.25
N LEU A 56 0.61 -10.46 -6.03
CA LEU A 56 1.81 -10.91 -6.76
C LEU A 56 2.01 -12.42 -6.57
N ARG A 57 2.00 -12.92 -5.33
CA ARG A 57 2.15 -14.37 -5.06
C ARG A 57 1.13 -15.23 -5.80
N GLU A 58 -0.11 -14.77 -5.86
CA GLU A 58 -1.19 -15.47 -6.58
C GLU A 58 -0.92 -15.51 -8.09
N MET A 59 -0.51 -14.37 -8.68
CA MET A 59 -0.35 -14.25 -10.13
C MET A 59 0.84 -15.01 -10.70
N ILE A 60 2.00 -14.96 -10.04
CA ILE A 60 3.26 -15.57 -10.53
C ILE A 60 3.59 -16.91 -9.86
N GLY A 61 2.86 -17.30 -8.81
CA GLY A 61 2.98 -18.60 -8.17
C GLY A 61 4.36 -18.87 -7.55
N VAL A 62 4.70 -20.15 -7.42
CA VAL A 62 5.80 -20.67 -6.60
C VAL A 62 7.21 -20.29 -7.13
N SER A 63 7.34 -19.84 -8.37
CA SER A 63 8.65 -19.49 -8.97
C SER A 63 9.04 -18.02 -8.84
N GLY A 64 8.10 -17.11 -8.56
CA GLY A 64 8.44 -15.68 -8.32
C GLY A 64 7.74 -15.05 -7.11
N GLY A 65 6.78 -15.75 -6.49
CA GLY A 65 6.13 -15.30 -5.27
C GLY A 65 6.91 -15.61 -3.98
N ARG A 66 7.98 -16.42 -4.05
CA ARG A 66 8.78 -16.78 -2.86
C ARG A 66 9.51 -15.59 -2.22
N ASP A 67 9.64 -14.50 -2.97
CA ASP A 67 10.37 -13.32 -2.53
C ASP A 67 9.54 -12.38 -1.64
N PHE A 68 8.22 -12.61 -1.52
CA PHE A 68 7.33 -11.72 -0.77
C PHE A 68 6.76 -12.39 0.48
N PRO A 69 7.17 -11.99 1.70
CA PRO A 69 6.50 -12.43 2.94
C PRO A 69 5.03 -11.97 2.98
N ALA A 70 4.24 -12.49 3.92
CA ALA A 70 2.84 -12.09 4.07
C ALA A 70 2.70 -10.58 4.37
N GLU A 71 3.61 -10.07 5.20
CA GLU A 71 3.64 -8.68 5.67
C GLU A 71 5.03 -8.07 5.40
N PRO A 72 5.39 -7.79 4.14
CA PRO A 72 6.71 -7.25 3.82
C PRO A 72 6.92 -5.87 4.44
N SER A 73 8.15 -5.57 4.86
CA SER A 73 8.56 -4.17 5.09
C SER A 73 8.65 -3.41 3.75
N GLU A 74 8.76 -2.09 3.80
CA GLU A 74 8.85 -1.29 2.56
C GLU A 74 10.13 -1.65 1.80
N GLU A 75 11.20 -1.90 2.55
CA GLU A 75 12.48 -2.35 2.00
C GLU A 75 12.36 -3.74 1.37
N ASP A 76 11.73 -4.71 2.05
CA ASP A 76 11.56 -6.07 1.49
C ASP A 76 10.73 -6.04 0.21
N PHE A 77 9.62 -5.29 0.21
CA PHE A 77 8.76 -5.16 -0.96
C PHE A 77 9.49 -4.55 -2.14
N ARG A 78 10.25 -3.47 -1.90
CA ARG A 78 11.06 -2.82 -2.94
C ARG A 78 12.19 -3.73 -3.43
N LEU A 79 12.85 -4.47 -2.54
CA LEU A 79 13.91 -5.42 -2.91
C LEU A 79 13.38 -6.55 -3.80
N GLY A 80 12.21 -7.11 -3.49
CA GLY A 80 11.57 -8.15 -4.32
C GLY A 80 11.18 -7.65 -5.71
N LEU A 81 10.87 -6.35 -5.86
CA LEU A 81 10.55 -5.75 -7.15
C LEU A 81 11.79 -5.27 -7.93
N ARG A 82 12.91 -5.05 -7.25
CA ARG A 82 14.11 -4.34 -7.77
C ARG A 82 14.67 -4.90 -9.07
N SER A 83 14.58 -6.22 -9.28
CA SER A 83 15.08 -6.85 -10.51
C SER A 83 14.21 -6.57 -11.73
N GLY A 84 12.98 -6.08 -11.54
CA GLY A 84 11.96 -5.90 -12.57
C GLY A 84 11.34 -7.18 -13.10
N ILE A 85 11.89 -8.35 -12.77
CA ILE A 85 11.42 -9.65 -13.25
C ILE A 85 9.98 -9.92 -12.82
N VAL A 86 9.68 -9.67 -11.54
CA VAL A 86 8.33 -9.82 -10.99
C VAL A 86 7.31 -8.95 -11.73
N LEU A 87 7.67 -7.68 -11.99
CA LEU A 87 6.81 -6.73 -12.70
C LEU A 87 6.53 -7.20 -14.14
N CYS A 88 7.57 -7.56 -14.89
CA CYS A 88 7.43 -8.07 -16.25
C CYS A 88 6.59 -9.36 -16.29
N ASN A 89 6.85 -10.28 -15.37
CA ASN A 89 6.16 -11.56 -15.32
C ASN A 89 4.68 -11.39 -14.98
N VAL A 90 4.34 -10.53 -14.02
CA VAL A 90 2.95 -10.22 -13.70
C VAL A 90 2.24 -9.58 -14.88
N LEU A 91 2.90 -8.63 -15.57
CA LEU A 91 2.28 -7.98 -16.72
C LEU A 91 1.99 -8.99 -17.84
N ASN A 92 2.93 -9.90 -18.11
CA ASN A 92 2.74 -10.98 -19.07
C ASN A 92 1.69 -12.02 -18.64
N LYS A 93 1.41 -12.15 -17.33
CA LYS A 93 0.30 -12.98 -16.84
C LYS A 93 -1.05 -12.33 -17.09
N VAL A 94 -1.15 -11.01 -16.92
CA VAL A 94 -2.39 -10.24 -17.13
C VAL A 94 -2.66 -10.03 -18.63
N SER A 95 -1.61 -9.68 -19.38
CA SER A 95 -1.65 -9.36 -20.79
C SER A 95 -0.50 -10.10 -21.50
N PRO A 96 -0.76 -11.31 -22.02
CA PRO A 96 0.26 -12.13 -22.64
C PRO A 96 0.99 -11.42 -23.79
N GLY A 97 2.33 -11.39 -23.72
CA GLY A 97 3.18 -10.81 -24.75
C GLY A 97 3.44 -9.31 -24.63
N SER A 98 2.96 -8.65 -23.57
CA SER A 98 3.22 -7.23 -23.34
C SER A 98 4.71 -6.91 -23.12
N VAL A 99 5.46 -7.79 -22.45
CA VAL A 99 6.91 -7.66 -22.30
C VAL A 99 7.60 -8.79 -23.08
N SER A 100 8.20 -8.42 -24.21
CA SER A 100 8.86 -9.36 -25.13
C SER A 100 10.14 -9.99 -24.58
N LYS A 101 10.86 -9.30 -23.68
CA LYS A 101 12.15 -9.75 -23.14
C LYS A 101 12.20 -9.51 -21.63
N VAL A 102 12.33 -10.60 -20.89
CA VAL A 102 12.62 -10.60 -19.44
C VAL A 102 13.99 -11.24 -19.27
N VAL A 103 14.90 -10.51 -18.64
CA VAL A 103 16.29 -10.94 -18.40
C VAL A 103 16.38 -11.48 -16.98
N GLU A 104 16.66 -12.77 -16.84
CA GLU A 104 16.99 -13.39 -15.56
C GLU A 104 18.48 -13.20 -15.28
N ALA A 105 18.84 -12.79 -14.06
CA ALA A 105 20.24 -12.69 -13.68
C ALA A 105 20.82 -14.09 -13.43
N PRO A 106 22.09 -14.35 -13.80
CA PRO A 106 22.74 -15.61 -13.47
C PRO A 106 22.88 -15.80 -11.95
N ASP A 107 22.67 -17.02 -11.46
CA ASP A 107 22.81 -17.39 -10.03
C ASP A 107 24.25 -17.22 -9.50
N ASP A 108 25.26 -17.19 -10.38
CA ASP A 108 26.68 -17.20 -10.03
C ASP A 108 27.27 -15.77 -9.95
N VAL A 109 27.10 -15.11 -8.80
CA VAL A 109 27.72 -13.80 -8.50
C VAL A 109 29.20 -13.92 -8.11
N ALA A 110 30.03 -14.50 -8.98
CA ALA A 110 31.49 -14.43 -8.85
C ALA A 110 32.09 -13.24 -9.62
N ASP A 111 31.48 -12.85 -10.74
CA ASP A 111 31.91 -11.73 -11.59
C ASP A 111 30.72 -10.80 -11.91
N GLY A 112 30.53 -9.74 -11.12
CA GLY A 112 29.84 -8.54 -11.61
C GLY A 112 28.47 -8.23 -11.00
N ALA A 113 28.47 -7.69 -9.78
CA ALA A 113 27.33 -6.94 -9.24
C ALA A 113 26.84 -5.82 -10.18
N ALA A 114 27.75 -5.23 -10.98
CA ALA A 114 27.44 -4.21 -11.98
C ALA A 114 26.66 -4.76 -13.19
N LEU A 115 27.01 -5.96 -13.67
CA LEU A 115 26.28 -6.60 -14.78
C LEU A 115 24.86 -6.97 -14.35
N CYS A 116 24.69 -7.45 -13.11
CA CYS A 116 23.38 -7.74 -12.52
C CYS A 116 22.52 -6.47 -12.41
N ALA A 117 23.10 -5.35 -11.97
CA ALA A 117 22.39 -4.07 -11.87
C ALA A 117 21.91 -3.55 -13.23
N PHE A 118 22.73 -3.69 -14.29
CA PHE A 118 22.34 -3.30 -15.64
C PHE A 118 21.15 -4.13 -16.16
N GLN A 119 21.15 -5.44 -15.90
CA GLN A 119 20.07 -6.35 -16.32
C GLN A 119 18.76 -6.05 -15.59
N TYR A 120 18.84 -5.71 -14.30
CA TYR A 120 17.66 -5.28 -13.54
C TYR A 120 17.05 -4.02 -14.13
N PHE A 121 17.87 -3.04 -14.48
CA PHE A 121 17.40 -1.81 -15.11
C PHE A 121 16.75 -2.09 -16.48
N GLU A 122 17.26 -3.05 -17.25
CA GLU A 122 16.66 -3.44 -18.53
C GLU A 122 15.22 -3.95 -18.35
N ASN A 123 14.97 -4.79 -17.35
CA ASN A 123 13.62 -5.28 -17.06
C ASN A 123 12.67 -4.16 -16.65
N ILE A 124 13.11 -3.24 -15.77
CA ILE A 124 12.30 -2.09 -15.37
C ILE A 124 11.93 -1.23 -16.58
N ARG A 125 12.90 -0.91 -17.43
CA ARG A 125 12.64 -0.15 -18.65
C ARG A 125 11.63 -0.86 -19.56
N ASN A 126 11.79 -2.16 -19.78
CA ASN A 126 10.89 -2.92 -20.65
C ASN A 126 9.46 -2.96 -20.08
N PHE A 127 9.31 -3.09 -18.76
CA PHE A 127 8.01 -2.98 -18.09
C PHE A 127 7.39 -1.59 -18.28
N LEU A 128 8.16 -0.52 -18.04
CA LEU A 128 7.69 0.87 -18.16
C LEU A 128 7.18 1.19 -19.57
N VAL A 129 7.89 0.75 -20.60
CA VAL A 129 7.45 0.88 -22.00
C VAL A 129 6.13 0.14 -22.22
N ALA A 130 6.03 -1.11 -21.75
CA ALA A 130 4.84 -1.92 -21.95
C ALA A 130 3.59 -1.34 -21.26
N ILE A 131 3.72 -0.80 -20.04
CA ILE A 131 2.57 -0.18 -19.37
C ILE A 131 2.16 1.16 -19.98
N GLU A 132 3.11 1.91 -20.55
CA GLU A 132 2.83 3.14 -21.31
C GLU A 132 2.05 2.82 -22.59
N GLU A 133 2.46 1.81 -23.34
CA GLU A 133 1.74 1.33 -24.53
C GLU A 133 0.31 0.85 -24.21
N LEU A 134 0.11 0.29 -23.01
CA LEU A 134 -1.20 -0.12 -22.50
C LEU A 134 -2.03 1.05 -21.91
N GLY A 135 -1.45 2.25 -21.79
CA GLY A 135 -2.12 3.41 -21.21
C GLY A 135 -2.38 3.29 -19.69
N LEU A 136 -1.58 2.50 -18.98
CA LEU A 136 -1.68 2.34 -17.53
C LEU A 136 -0.89 3.42 -16.78
N PRO A 137 -1.27 3.75 -15.53
CA PRO A 137 -0.48 4.64 -14.69
C PRO A 137 0.96 4.13 -14.53
N SER A 138 1.93 5.02 -14.68
CA SER A 138 3.37 4.70 -14.64
C SER A 138 4.06 5.30 -13.41
N PHE A 139 5.33 4.92 -13.21
CA PHE A 139 6.24 5.39 -12.16
C PHE A 139 7.64 5.62 -12.75
N GLU A 140 8.55 6.23 -11.99
CA GLU A 140 9.91 6.49 -12.45
C GLU A 140 10.89 5.42 -11.97
N ALA A 141 11.91 5.08 -12.76
CA ALA A 141 12.92 4.11 -12.32
C ALA A 141 13.64 4.51 -11.01
N SER A 142 13.75 5.82 -10.76
CA SER A 142 14.26 6.42 -9.52
C SER A 142 13.45 6.04 -8.28
N ASP A 143 12.15 5.73 -8.41
CA ASP A 143 11.29 5.31 -7.30
C ASP A 143 11.74 3.97 -6.68
N MET A 144 12.53 3.18 -7.43
CA MET A 144 13.06 1.89 -6.97
C MET A 144 14.45 2.00 -6.34
N GLU A 145 15.15 3.12 -6.55
CA GLU A 145 16.45 3.39 -5.97
C GLU A 145 16.34 3.64 -4.46
N LYS A 146 17.41 3.34 -3.71
CA LYS A 146 17.41 3.60 -2.27
C LYS A 146 17.51 5.12 -2.08
N VAL A 147 16.53 5.75 -1.42
CA VAL A 147 16.74 7.09 -0.87
C VAL A 147 17.71 6.91 0.30
N GLU A 148 19.02 7.09 0.05
CA GLU A 148 19.98 7.22 1.13
C GLU A 148 19.57 8.43 1.97
N LYS A 149 19.19 8.18 3.23
CA LYS A 149 18.92 9.21 4.24
C LYS A 149 20.12 9.37 5.13
#